data_AF-A0A1I7FZ89-F1
#
_entry.id   AF-A0A1I7FZ89-F1
#
_cell.length_a   1.000
_cell.length_b   1.000
_cell.length_c   1.000
_cell.angle_alpha   90.00
_cell.angle_beta   90.00
_cell.angle_gamma   90.00
#
_symmetry.space_group_name_H-M   'P 1'
#
loop_
_entity.id
_entity.type
_entity.pdbx_description
1 polymer ?
#
loop_
_entity_poly.entity_id
_entity_poly.type
_entity_poly.pdbx_seq_one_letter_code
_entity_poly.pdbx_strand_id
1 'polypeptide(L)'
;MKVVAKPVNMIAVFNVNDRPCPFRFRFLDEHHRTVEVTVEHVFSVEERKTAGTDAFRYECQSRIRGQERRYVLKYLLKDARWELYKI
;
A
#
# COMPACT_ATOMS: atom_id res chain seq x y z
N MET A 1 14.61 1.81 -1.00
CA MET A 1 13.32 2.45 -0.68
C MET A 1 13.37 2.99 0.73
N LYS A 2 12.86 4.19 0.94
CA LYS A 2 12.82 4.87 2.25
C LYS A 2 11.55 4.42 2.99
N VAL A 3 11.62 4.28 4.31
CA VAL A 3 10.42 4.04 5.13
C VAL A 3 9.66 5.35 5.26
N VAL A 4 8.36 5.31 4.98
CA VAL A 4 7.43 6.45 5.04
C VAL A 4 6.38 6.23 6.11
N ALA A 5 5.74 5.05 6.13
CA ALA A 5 4.71 4.66 7.09
C ALA A 5 3.60 5.71 7.27
N LYS A 6 3.03 6.19 6.16
CA LYS A 6 1.95 7.19 6.17
C LYS A 6 0.62 6.58 5.73
N PRO A 7 -0.50 6.91 6.41
CA PRO A 7 -1.83 6.52 5.96
C PRO A 7 -2.13 7.01 4.54
N VAL A 8 -2.92 6.24 3.80
CA VAL A 8 -3.36 6.58 2.44
C VAL A 8 -4.87 6.38 2.29
N ASN A 9 -5.48 7.15 1.39
CA ASN A 9 -6.84 6.87 0.94
C ASN A 9 -6.77 5.72 -0.07
N MET A 10 -7.53 4.65 0.16
CA MET A 10 -7.42 3.41 -0.61
C MET A 10 -8.76 3.02 -1.25
N ILE A 11 -8.68 2.52 -2.48
CA ILE A 11 -9.68 1.66 -3.13
C ILE A 11 -9.07 0.27 -3.22
N ALA A 12 -9.71 -0.70 -2.57
CA ALA A 12 -9.29 -2.10 -2.58
C ALA A 12 -10.46 -3.00 -2.99
N VAL A 13 -10.13 -4.13 -3.61
CA VAL A 13 -11.09 -5.19 -3.94
C VAL A 13 -10.94 -6.30 -2.92
N PHE A 14 -12.05 -6.76 -2.34
CA PHE A 14 -12.06 -7.94 -1.49
C PHE A 14 -12.42 -9.14 -2.36
N ASN A 15 -11.53 -10.12 -2.45
CA ASN A 15 -11.78 -11.37 -3.16
C ASN A 15 -12.27 -12.45 -2.19
N VAL A 16 -12.62 -13.63 -2.73
CA VAL A 16 -13.16 -14.77 -1.96
C VAL A 16 -12.18 -15.32 -0.91
N ASN A 17 -10.89 -14.95 -0.97
CA ASN A 17 -9.85 -15.41 -0.05
C ASN A 17 -9.63 -14.46 1.15
N ASP A 18 -10.61 -13.59 1.45
CA ASP A 18 -10.67 -12.69 2.62
C ASP A 18 -9.50 -11.71 2.79
N ARG A 19 -8.71 -11.45 1.73
CA ARG A 19 -7.61 -10.48 1.76
C ARG A 19 -7.92 -9.30 0.87
N PRO A 20 -7.79 -8.06 1.36
CA PRO A 20 -8.04 -6.89 0.53
C PRO A 20 -6.91 -6.75 -0.49
N CYS A 21 -7.24 -6.68 -1.76
CA CYS A 21 -6.30 -6.46 -2.85
C CYS A 21 -6.23 -4.97 -3.18
N PRO A 22 -5.06 -4.31 -3.11
CA PRO A 22 -4.95 -2.90 -3.40
C PRO A 22 -5.19 -2.65 -4.89
N PHE A 23 -6.03 -1.66 -5.22
CA PHE A 23 -6.35 -1.30 -6.61
C PHE A 23 -5.89 0.11 -6.95
N ARG A 24 -6.21 1.10 -6.11
CA ARG A 24 -5.82 2.49 -6.33
C ARG A 24 -5.70 3.23 -5.01
N PHE A 25 -4.70 4.08 -4.86
CA PHE A 25 -4.52 4.86 -3.64
C PHE A 25 -4.07 6.29 -3.91
N ARG A 26 -4.32 7.17 -2.93
CA ARG A 26 -3.87 8.56 -2.92
C ARG A 26 -3.05 8.86 -1.68
N PHE A 27 -1.95 9.59 -1.87
CA PHE A 27 -1.07 10.05 -0.79
C PHE A 27 -0.53 11.46 -1.08
N LEU A 28 0.01 12.13 -0.06
CA LEU A 28 0.71 13.41 -0.20
C LEU A 28 2.20 13.18 -0.40
N ASP A 29 2.78 13.78 -1.43
CA ASP A 29 4.23 13.78 -1.64
C ASP A 29 4.96 14.71 -0.66
N GLU A 30 6.29 14.78 -0.76
CA GLU A 30 7.12 15.66 0.07
C GLU A 30 6.81 17.16 -0.11
N HIS A 31 6.11 17.53 -1.19
CA HIS A 31 5.67 18.90 -1.47
C HIS A 31 4.17 19.11 -1.19
N HIS A 32 3.54 18.22 -0.40
CA HIS A 32 2.11 18.28 -0.06
C HIS A 32 1.16 18.23 -1.27
N ARG A 33 1.62 17.70 -2.40
CA ARG A 33 0.77 17.48 -3.57
C ARG A 33 0.12 16.12 -3.49
N THR A 34 -1.17 16.06 -3.79
CA THR A 34 -1.87 14.78 -3.92
C THR A 34 -1.35 14.01 -5.12
N VAL A 35 -0.95 12.77 -4.89
CA VAL A 35 -0.54 11.81 -5.92
C VAL A 35 -1.52 10.65 -5.90
N GLU A 36 -2.13 10.37 -7.04
CA GLU A 36 -2.96 9.18 -7.26
C GLU A 36 -2.13 8.11 -7.99
N VAL A 37 -2.26 6.86 -7.54
CA VAL A 37 -1.53 5.72 -8.09
C VAL A 37 -2.51 4.56 -8.26
N THR A 38 -2.67 4.10 -9.50
CA THR A 38 -3.29 2.82 -9.81
C THR A 38 -2.23 1.74 -9.67
N VAL A 39 -2.55 0.68 -8.93
CA VAL A 39 -1.63 -0.43 -8.67
C VAL A 39 -1.59 -1.32 -9.92
N GLU A 40 -0.48 -1.29 -10.65
CA GLU A 40 -0.28 -2.07 -11.88
C GLU A 40 0.12 -3.52 -11.58
N HIS A 41 1.04 -3.73 -10.63
CA HIS A 41 1.53 -5.05 -10.27
C HIS A 41 1.64 -5.23 -8.76
N VAL A 42 1.20 -6.40 -8.29
CA VAL A 42 1.44 -6.92 -6.93
C VAL A 42 2.29 -8.17 -7.08
N PHE A 43 3.55 -8.13 -6.63
CA PHE A 43 4.48 -9.25 -6.75
C PHE A 43 4.29 -10.29 -5.66
N SER A 44 4.00 -9.83 -4.44
CA SER A 44 3.85 -10.69 -3.28
C SER A 44 2.95 -10.04 -2.23
N VAL A 45 2.35 -10.91 -1.41
CA VAL A 45 1.62 -10.52 -0.20
C VAL A 45 2.07 -11.42 0.94
N GLU A 46 2.48 -10.80 2.05
CA GLU A 46 2.87 -11.50 3.27
C GLU A 46 1.97 -11.07 4.43
N GLU A 47 1.49 -12.04 5.21
CA GLU A 47 0.88 -11.78 6.51
C GLU A 47 1.98 -11.69 7.56
N ARG A 48 2.08 -10.55 8.25
CA ARG A 48 3.05 -10.31 9.31
C ARG A 48 2.31 -10.16 10.63
N LYS A 49 2.60 -11.09 11.54
CA LYS A 49 2.18 -11.05 12.94
C LYS A 49 3.38 -10.65 13.78
N THR A 50 3.35 -9.44 14.33
CA THR A 50 4.37 -8.96 15.27
C THR A 50 3.63 -8.52 16.52
N ALA A 51 4.18 -8.77 17.72
CA ALA A 51 3.50 -8.52 19.00
C ALA A 51 2.63 -7.24 19.01
N GLY A 52 1.31 -7.40 18.80
CA GLY A 52 0.31 -6.33 18.79
C GLY A 52 0.01 -5.64 17.45
N THR A 53 0.72 -5.94 16.35
CA THR A 53 0.46 -5.41 15.01
C THR A 53 0.41 -6.53 13.98
N ASP A 54 -0.81 -6.93 13.64
CA ASP A 54 -1.07 -7.83 12.52
C ASP A 54 -1.32 -7.02 11.26
N ALA A 55 -0.60 -7.35 10.18
CA ALA A 55 -0.71 -6.63 8.92
C ALA A 55 -0.48 -7.50 7.70
N PHE A 56 -1.14 -7.18 6.58
CA PHE A 56 -0.72 -7.63 5.27
C PHE A 56 0.27 -6.63 4.66
N ARG A 57 1.37 -7.14 4.11
CA ARG A 57 2.39 -6.36 3.41
C ARG A 57 2.39 -6.75 1.93
N TYR A 58 2.15 -5.78 1.06
CA TYR A 58 2.10 -5.98 -0.39
C TYR A 58 3.31 -5.33 -1.03
N GLU A 59 4.09 -6.10 -1.79
CA GLU A 59 5.16 -5.54 -2.63
C GLU A 59 4.58 -5.24 -4.01
N CYS A 60 4.60 -3.97 -4.39
CA CYS A 60 3.91 -3.46 -5.57
C CYS A 60 4.86 -2.69 -6.49
N GLN A 61 4.43 -2.52 -7.73
CA GLN A 61 5.08 -1.65 -8.70
C GLN A 61 4.05 -0.98 -9.58
N SER A 62 4.29 0.29 -9.89
CA SER A 62 3.47 1.07 -10.83
C SER A 62 4.23 2.24 -11.40
N ARG A 63 3.69 2.85 -12.46
CA ARG A 63 4.17 4.13 -12.97
C ARG A 63 3.67 5.31 -12.12
N ILE A 64 4.58 5.96 -11.40
CA ILE A 64 4.30 7.17 -10.61
C ILE A 64 5.03 8.33 -11.25
N ARG A 65 4.28 9.36 -11.71
CA ARG A 65 4.82 10.53 -12.43
C ARG A 65 5.69 10.16 -13.63
N GLY A 66 5.23 9.18 -14.41
CA GLY A 66 5.92 8.74 -15.62
C GLY A 66 7.12 7.82 -15.39
N GLN A 67 7.50 7.55 -14.14
CA GLN A 67 8.61 6.66 -13.80
C GLN A 67 8.11 5.39 -13.13
N GLU A 68 8.72 4.25 -13.47
CA GLU A 68 8.45 2.99 -12.80
C GLU A 68 8.99 3.03 -11.36
N ARG A 69 8.13 2.71 -10.38
CA ARG A 69 8.48 2.77 -8.96
C ARG A 69 7.98 1.52 -8.25
N ARG A 70 8.87 0.90 -7.48
CA ARG A 70 8.53 -0.14 -6.50
C ARG A 70 8.18 0.50 -5.16
N TYR A 71 7.15 -0.01 -4.51
CA TYR A 71 6.69 0.46 -3.22
C TYR A 71 6.05 -0.68 -2.42
N VAL A 72 5.86 -0.44 -1.12
CA VAL A 72 5.21 -1.40 -0.23
C VAL A 72 3.99 -0.74 0.39
N LEU A 73 2.84 -1.39 0.20
CA LEU A 73 1.62 -1.05 0.92
C LEU A 73 1.47 -1.97 2.14
N LYS A 74 0.94 -1.44 3.22
CA LYS A 74 0.62 -2.19 4.44
C LYS A 74 -0.85 -2.00 4.77
N TYR A 75 -1.56 -3.10 5.02
CA TYR A 75 -2.91 -3.08 5.56
C TYR A 75 -2.85 -3.54 7.01
N LEU A 76 -3.15 -2.65 7.95
CA LEU A 76 -3.22 -2.95 9.37
C LEU A 76 -4.57 -3.58 9.70
N LEU A 77 -4.59 -4.84 10.15
CA LEU A 77 -5.82 -5.62 10.33
C LEU A 77 -6.72 -5.00 11.41
N LYS A 78 -6.12 -4.61 12.54
CA LYS A 78 -6.87 -4.07 13.69
C LYS A 78 -7.53 -2.72 13.39
N ASP A 79 -6.83 -1.87 12.63
CA ASP A 79 -7.27 -0.49 12.36
C ASP A 79 -8.05 -0.38 11.04
N ALA A 80 -8.17 -1.47 10.28
CA ALA A 80 -8.66 -1.47 8.90
C ALA A 80 -8.03 -0.36 8.03
N ARG A 81 -6.74 -0.07 8.26
CA ARG A 81 -6.04 1.09 7.70
C ARG A 81 -4.99 0.69 6.69
N TRP A 82 -4.96 1.40 5.57
CA TRP A 82 -3.90 1.29 4.57
C TRP A 82 -2.81 2.34 4.78
N GLU A 83 -1.56 1.93 4.60
CA GLU A 83 -0.38 2.77 4.68
C GLU A 83 0.54 2.55 3.47
N LEU A 84 1.11 3.65 2.98
CA LEU A 84 2.32 3.59 2.15
C LEU A 84 3.51 3.42 3.09
N TYR A 85 3.98 2.19 3.21
CA TYR A 85 5.01 1.83 4.19
C TYR A 85 6.41 2.18 3.68
N LYS A 86 6.71 1.86 2.43
CA LYS A 86 8.00 2.19 1.78
C LYS A 86 7.77 2.63 0.34
N ILE A 87 8.55 3.59 -0.15
CA ILE A 87 8.58 4.05 -1.56
C ILE A 87 9.97 4.57 -1.92
#